data_AF-W9VGN1-F1
#
_entry.id   AF-W9VGN1-F1
#
_cell.length_a   1.000
_cell.length_b   1.000
_cell.length_c   1.000
_cell.angle_alpha   90.00
_cell.angle_beta   90.00
_cell.angle_gamma   90.00
#
_symmetry.space_group_name_H-M   'P 1'
#
loop_
_entity.id
_entity.type
_entity.pdbx_description
1 polymer ?
#
loop_
_entity_poly.entity_id
_entity_poly.type
_entity_poly.pdbx_seq_one_letter_code
_entity_poly.pdbx_strand_id
1 'polypeptide(L)'
;MYANTIVLALLAATGTLAAPHSRRSYDNTVTVILCDGGETGAQVSGLSSTERAMGTPATSGPFTTIEISLGADVANKDLRCQALDNYGNAIVGVRGANVDTTFSDADKGAWTFRQAAYVSEVVCDPTFVKIDPNSDELSLRVILQSLSTDTGSQTVLPAGSSATSTPAGSFGPYETVELSVGSLVEKQDYRCKILDMAGAPLIVLRGENRDITFSDADKGAWTLETPSEVHSIVCDPSFVAQKL
;
A
#
# COMPACT_ATOMS: atom_id res chain seq x y z
N MET A 1 -81.73 34.32 -49.52
CA MET A 1 -80.35 34.75 -49.86
C MET A 1 -79.86 35.66 -48.74
N TYR A 2 -78.56 35.59 -48.45
CA TYR A 2 -77.77 36.31 -47.45
C TYR A 2 -77.64 35.68 -46.05
N ALA A 3 -76.52 34.99 -45.92
CA ALA A 3 -75.81 34.61 -44.71
C ALA A 3 -75.13 35.82 -44.05
N ASN A 4 -74.75 35.72 -42.77
CA ASN A 4 -73.34 35.92 -42.38
C ASN A 4 -73.09 35.57 -40.89
N THR A 5 -72.32 34.48 -40.78
CA THR A 5 -71.35 34.03 -39.76
C THR A 5 -70.90 34.98 -38.65
N ILE A 6 -70.91 34.39 -37.45
CA ILE A 6 -70.26 34.78 -36.19
C ILE A 6 -68.78 34.34 -36.25
N VAL A 7 -67.82 35.20 -35.88
CA VAL A 7 -66.48 34.77 -35.48
C VAL A 7 -66.00 35.63 -34.30
N LEU A 8 -65.88 34.98 -33.13
CA LEU A 8 -65.35 35.52 -31.89
C LEU A 8 -63.85 35.13 -31.83
N ALA A 9 -62.93 36.10 -31.84
CA ALA A 9 -61.51 35.85 -31.77
C ALA A 9 -61.06 35.64 -30.31
N LEU A 10 -60.68 34.41 -29.95
CA LEU A 10 -59.96 34.09 -28.72
C LEU A 10 -58.47 34.41 -28.91
N LEU A 11 -57.96 35.43 -28.21
CA LEU A 11 -56.53 35.64 -28.06
C LEU A 11 -55.98 34.59 -27.06
N ALA A 12 -55.33 33.56 -27.58
CA ALA A 12 -54.48 32.69 -26.78
C ALA A 12 -53.15 33.40 -26.52
N ALA A 13 -52.95 33.90 -25.30
CA ALA A 13 -51.64 34.36 -24.83
C ALA A 13 -50.74 33.12 -24.67
N THR A 14 -49.85 32.86 -25.64
CA THR A 14 -48.79 31.87 -25.49
C THR A 14 -47.75 32.40 -24.51
N GLY A 15 -47.94 32.10 -23.23
CA GLY A 15 -46.89 32.22 -22.24
C GLY A 15 -45.76 31.28 -22.60
N THR A 16 -44.68 31.82 -23.16
CA THR A 16 -43.43 31.08 -23.36
C THR A 16 -42.85 30.76 -21.99
N LEU A 17 -43.14 29.58 -21.46
CA LEU A 17 -42.36 28.98 -20.38
C LEU A 17 -41.01 28.59 -20.99
N ALA A 18 -40.03 29.49 -20.90
CA ALA A 18 -38.63 29.12 -21.06
C ALA A 18 -38.30 28.16 -19.93
N ALA A 19 -38.33 26.86 -20.21
CA ALA A 19 -37.83 25.84 -19.30
C ALA A 19 -36.36 26.18 -19.01
N PRO A 20 -35.95 26.30 -17.73
CA PRO A 20 -34.57 26.59 -17.41
C PRO A 20 -33.69 25.53 -18.04
N HIS A 21 -32.74 25.96 -18.88
CA HIS A 21 -31.67 25.10 -19.36
C HIS A 21 -30.88 24.65 -18.12
N SER A 22 -31.14 23.43 -17.65
CA SER A 22 -30.32 22.80 -16.63
C SER A 22 -28.93 22.64 -17.22
N ARG A 23 -27.99 23.53 -16.86
CA ARG A 23 -26.58 23.29 -17.10
C ARG A 23 -26.27 21.98 -16.39
N ARG A 24 -25.95 20.95 -17.16
CA ARG A 24 -25.48 19.67 -16.62
C ARG A 24 -24.24 19.98 -15.81
N SER A 25 -24.35 19.89 -14.49
CA SER A 25 -23.18 19.96 -13.61
C SER A 25 -22.44 18.65 -13.77
N TYR A 26 -21.25 18.70 -14.36
CA TYR A 26 -20.37 17.54 -14.45
C TYR A 26 -19.75 17.32 -13.08
N ASP A 27 -19.83 16.09 -12.58
CA ASP A 27 -19.16 15.70 -11.35
C ASP A 27 -17.91 14.87 -11.67
N ASN A 28 -16.85 15.59 -12.05
CA ASN A 28 -15.52 15.05 -12.31
C ASN A 28 -14.62 15.21 -11.08
N THR A 29 -15.19 15.27 -9.88
CA THR A 29 -14.41 15.53 -8.66
C THR A 29 -14.20 14.25 -7.87
N VAL A 30 -13.20 14.29 -7.00
CA VAL A 30 -12.91 13.24 -6.03
C VAL A 30 -13.17 13.79 -4.64
N THR A 31 -13.80 12.97 -3.81
CA THR A 31 -13.93 13.20 -2.38
C THR A 31 -13.19 12.11 -1.63
N VAL A 32 -12.34 12.50 -0.69
CA VAL A 32 -11.68 11.58 0.24
C VAL A 32 -12.31 11.75 1.61
N ILE A 33 -12.73 10.64 2.20
CA ILE A 33 -13.41 10.58 3.49
C ILE A 33 -12.47 9.87 4.48
N LEU A 34 -12.20 10.50 5.61
CA LEU A 34 -11.36 10.00 6.68
C LEU A 34 -12.22 9.80 7.92
N CYS A 35 -12.16 8.60 8.52
CA CYS A 35 -12.95 8.28 9.71
C CYS A 35 -12.05 7.68 10.79
N ASP A 36 -12.41 7.89 12.06
CA ASP A 36 -11.69 7.37 13.23
C ASP A 36 -12.38 6.16 13.89
N GLY A 37 -13.41 5.60 13.24
CA GLY A 37 -14.21 4.50 13.76
C GLY A 37 -15.33 4.93 14.72
N GLY A 38 -15.49 6.24 14.98
CA GLY A 38 -16.58 6.85 15.74
C GLY A 38 -17.46 7.79 14.90
N GLU A 39 -18.01 8.83 15.54
CA GLU A 39 -18.83 9.87 14.88
C GLU A 39 -17.99 11.01 14.28
N THR A 40 -16.67 10.98 14.49
CA THR A 40 -15.74 12.02 14.08
C THR A 40 -15.01 11.65 12.79
N GLY A 41 -14.92 12.60 11.87
CA GLY A 41 -14.32 12.39 10.57
C GLY A 41 -13.96 13.70 9.90
N ALA A 42 -13.19 13.59 8.82
CA ALA A 42 -12.87 14.70 7.94
C ALA A 42 -13.11 14.32 6.49
N GLN A 43 -13.40 15.32 5.67
CA GLN A 43 -13.54 15.13 4.23
C GLN A 43 -12.67 16.15 3.49
N VAL A 44 -12.10 15.71 2.37
CA VAL A 44 -11.42 16.56 1.40
C VAL A 44 -12.16 16.37 0.08
N SER A 45 -12.93 17.38 -0.33
CA SER A 45 -13.81 17.32 -1.51
C SER A 45 -13.33 18.25 -2.62
N GLY A 46 -13.77 17.98 -3.85
CA GLY A 46 -13.49 18.85 -4.99
C GLY A 46 -12.08 18.68 -5.56
N LEU A 47 -11.40 17.56 -5.27
CA LEU A 47 -10.10 17.26 -5.84
C LEU A 47 -10.26 16.90 -7.33
N SER A 48 -9.32 17.33 -8.17
CA SER A 48 -9.33 17.04 -9.60
C SER A 48 -9.12 15.55 -9.84
N SER A 49 -9.87 14.97 -10.81
CA SER A 49 -9.71 13.57 -11.20
C SER A 49 -8.76 13.34 -12.38
N THR A 50 -8.28 14.41 -13.02
CA THR A 50 -7.51 14.34 -14.28
C THR A 50 -6.06 14.78 -14.14
N GLU A 51 -5.72 15.43 -13.03
CA GLU A 51 -4.37 15.90 -12.73
C GLU A 51 -4.09 15.72 -11.24
N ARG A 52 -2.83 15.93 -10.85
CA ARG A 52 -2.46 15.90 -9.45
C ARG A 52 -3.19 16.99 -8.67
N ALA A 53 -3.97 16.58 -7.67
CA ALA A 53 -4.69 17.47 -6.77
C ALA A 53 -4.35 17.15 -5.32
N MET A 54 -4.32 18.17 -4.47
CA MET A 54 -3.97 18.04 -3.07
C MET A 54 -4.99 18.78 -2.21
N GLY A 55 -5.22 18.30 -1.00
CA GLY A 55 -6.07 18.98 -0.03
C GLY A 55 -5.80 18.55 1.39
N THR A 56 -6.05 19.47 2.31
CA THR A 56 -5.86 19.27 3.74
C THR A 56 -7.20 18.97 4.41
N PRO A 57 -7.31 17.92 5.23
CA PRO A 57 -8.52 17.66 5.98
C PRO A 57 -8.76 18.73 7.05
N ALA A 58 -10.03 19.01 7.36
CA ALA A 58 -10.40 20.02 8.35
C ALA A 58 -9.90 19.70 9.77
N THR A 59 -9.72 18.42 10.07
CA THR A 59 -9.04 17.92 11.28
C THR A 59 -7.99 16.90 10.84
N SER A 60 -6.89 16.80 11.59
CA SER A 60 -5.80 15.90 11.24
C SER A 60 -5.95 14.47 11.77
N GLY A 61 -7.02 14.15 12.50
CA GLY A 61 -7.26 12.82 13.07
C GLY A 61 -6.89 12.71 14.55
N PRO A 62 -6.58 11.49 15.06
CA PRO A 62 -6.16 10.31 14.31
C PRO A 62 -7.32 9.63 13.57
N PHE A 63 -7.06 9.13 12.37
CA PHE A 63 -8.01 8.37 11.56
C PHE A 63 -7.61 6.91 11.50
N THR A 64 -8.60 6.02 11.36
CA THR A 64 -8.42 4.58 11.21
C THR A 64 -8.73 4.10 9.80
N THR A 65 -9.48 4.87 9.02
CA THR A 65 -9.87 4.48 7.65
C THR A 65 -9.81 5.65 6.68
N ILE A 66 -9.63 5.32 5.40
CA ILE A 66 -9.74 6.22 4.27
C ILE A 66 -10.65 5.61 3.20
N GLU A 67 -11.62 6.38 2.72
CA GLU A 67 -12.50 6.02 1.62
C GLU A 67 -12.38 7.07 0.51
N ILE A 68 -12.45 6.61 -0.73
CA ILE A 68 -12.36 7.46 -1.91
C ILE A 68 -13.73 7.39 -2.58
N SER A 69 -14.30 8.55 -2.90
CA SER A 69 -15.57 8.62 -3.60
C SER A 69 -15.34 9.38 -4.90
N LEU A 70 -15.59 8.70 -6.01
CA LEU A 70 -15.43 9.28 -7.34
C LEU A 70 -16.77 9.84 -7.80
N GLY A 71 -16.73 11.07 -8.31
CA GLY A 71 -17.88 11.68 -8.96
C GLY A 71 -18.40 10.85 -10.13
N ALA A 72 -19.69 11.02 -10.43
CA ALA A 72 -20.39 10.19 -11.43
C ALA A 72 -19.72 10.24 -12.81
N ASP A 73 -19.18 11.40 -13.19
CA ASP A 73 -18.60 11.67 -14.51
C ASP A 73 -17.06 11.45 -14.54
N VAL A 74 -16.43 11.02 -13.44
CA VAL A 74 -14.99 10.66 -13.40
C VAL A 74 -14.71 9.48 -14.34
N ALA A 75 -13.88 9.71 -15.38
CA ALA A 75 -13.55 8.69 -16.37
C ALA A 75 -12.61 7.60 -15.83
N ASN A 76 -11.60 7.98 -15.04
CA ASN A 76 -10.65 7.04 -14.46
C ASN A 76 -11.20 6.46 -13.15
N LYS A 77 -11.86 5.30 -13.22
CA LYS A 77 -12.39 4.62 -12.03
C LYS A 77 -11.32 3.95 -11.17
N ASP A 78 -10.10 3.84 -11.68
CA ASP A 78 -8.93 3.31 -10.95
C ASP A 78 -8.08 4.42 -10.32
N LEU A 79 -8.54 5.68 -10.35
CA LEU A 79 -7.84 6.81 -9.74
C LEU A 79 -7.53 6.52 -8.26
N ARG A 80 -6.30 6.87 -7.87
CA ARG A 80 -5.80 6.60 -6.52
C ARG A 80 -5.46 7.90 -5.81
N CYS A 81 -5.62 7.87 -4.49
CA CYS A 81 -5.22 8.94 -3.60
C CYS A 81 -4.30 8.40 -2.51
N GLN A 82 -3.39 9.21 -2.02
CA GLN A 82 -2.43 8.91 -0.97
C GLN A 82 -2.71 9.85 0.21
N ALA A 83 -2.68 9.30 1.42
CA ALA A 83 -2.72 10.09 2.65
C ALA A 83 -1.29 10.25 3.18
N LEU A 84 -0.92 11.48 3.55
CA LEU A 84 0.40 11.82 4.08
C LEU A 84 0.29 12.19 5.55
N ASP A 85 1.28 11.76 6.35
CA ASP A 85 1.42 12.16 7.75
C ASP A 85 1.98 13.60 7.89
N ASN A 86 2.18 14.07 9.13
CA ASN A 86 2.73 15.40 9.40
C ASN A 86 4.18 15.60 8.93
N TYR A 87 4.87 14.53 8.55
CA TYR A 87 6.24 14.54 8.05
C TYR A 87 6.31 14.34 6.52
N GLY A 88 5.16 14.21 5.85
CA GLY A 88 5.07 13.95 4.42
C GLY A 88 5.30 12.50 4.02
N ASN A 89 5.29 11.55 4.98
CA ASN A 89 5.38 10.13 4.66
C ASN A 89 4.00 9.58 4.30
N ALA A 90 3.97 8.67 3.34
CA ALA A 90 2.75 7.98 2.96
C ALA A 90 2.28 7.02 4.05
N ILE A 91 1.00 7.09 4.39
CA ILE A 91 0.38 6.21 5.39
C ILE A 91 0.03 4.88 4.72
N VAL A 92 0.30 3.78 5.40
CA VAL A 92 0.03 2.42 4.89
C VAL A 92 -1.38 1.98 5.27
N GLY A 93 -2.16 1.56 4.27
CA GLY A 93 -3.48 0.98 4.45
C GLY A 93 -3.56 -0.47 4.00
N VAL A 94 -4.56 -1.15 4.51
CA VAL A 94 -4.91 -2.54 4.22
C VAL A 94 -6.37 -2.66 3.82
N ARG A 95 -6.65 -3.51 2.83
CA ARG A 95 -8.01 -3.89 2.43
C ARG A 95 -8.04 -5.33 1.96
N GLY A 96 -8.58 -6.19 2.82
CA GLY A 96 -8.41 -7.64 2.66
C GLY A 96 -6.92 -8.02 2.73
N ALA A 97 -6.44 -8.77 1.73
CA ALA A 97 -5.03 -9.15 1.61
C ALA A 97 -4.15 -8.07 0.94
N ASN A 98 -4.71 -6.94 0.48
CA ASN A 98 -3.93 -5.89 -0.18
C ASN A 98 -3.34 -4.94 0.86
N VAL A 99 -2.06 -4.60 0.69
CA VAL A 99 -1.34 -3.55 1.41
C VAL A 99 -0.94 -2.50 0.37
N ASP A 100 -1.17 -1.23 0.67
CA ASP A 100 -0.79 -0.15 -0.23
C ASP A 100 -0.57 1.17 0.53
N THR A 101 0.07 2.14 -0.11
CA THR A 101 0.20 3.53 0.34
C THR A 101 -0.62 4.50 -0.53
N THR A 102 -1.18 3.99 -1.62
CA THR A 102 -2.13 4.68 -2.48
C THR A 102 -3.43 3.89 -2.50
N PHE A 103 -4.56 4.58 -2.56
CA PHE A 103 -5.87 4.02 -2.28
C PHE A 103 -6.83 4.37 -3.40
N SER A 104 -7.48 3.35 -3.96
CA SER A 104 -8.66 3.55 -4.81
C SER A 104 -9.85 2.89 -4.15
N ASP A 105 -11.03 3.43 -4.39
CA ASP A 105 -12.26 2.76 -3.95
C ASP A 105 -12.50 1.49 -4.73
N ALA A 106 -12.48 1.56 -6.07
CA ALA A 106 -12.75 0.42 -6.94
C ALA A 106 -14.02 -0.36 -6.52
N ASP A 107 -15.04 0.37 -6.03
CA ASP A 107 -16.31 -0.13 -5.53
C ASP A 107 -16.17 -1.18 -4.41
N LYS A 108 -15.12 -1.07 -3.59
CA LYS A 108 -14.80 -2.00 -2.49
C LYS A 108 -14.86 -1.34 -1.11
N GLY A 109 -15.17 -0.05 -1.05
CA GLY A 109 -15.30 0.71 0.19
C GLY A 109 -13.95 1.05 0.83
N ALA A 110 -14.03 1.48 2.09
CA ALA A 110 -12.91 2.03 2.83
C ALA A 110 -11.70 1.08 2.96
N TRP A 111 -10.51 1.69 2.95
CA TRP A 111 -9.27 1.09 3.42
C TRP A 111 -9.09 1.34 4.91
N THR A 112 -8.50 0.39 5.60
CA THR A 112 -8.13 0.52 7.02
C THR A 112 -6.66 0.86 7.12
N PHE A 113 -6.28 1.90 7.84
CA PHE A 113 -4.87 2.16 8.13
C PHE A 113 -4.32 1.08 9.07
N ARG A 114 -3.07 0.65 8.84
CA ARG A 114 -2.42 -0.36 9.71
C ARG A 114 -2.36 0.09 11.17
N GLN A 115 -2.20 1.40 11.36
CA GLN A 115 -2.24 2.06 12.66
C GLN A 115 -3.05 3.34 12.51
N ALA A 116 -3.72 3.75 13.58
CA ALA A 116 -4.41 5.02 13.59
C ALA A 116 -3.39 6.14 13.31
N ALA A 117 -3.67 7.00 12.33
CA ALA A 117 -2.69 7.92 11.77
C ALA A 117 -3.24 9.34 11.71
N TYR A 118 -2.35 10.32 11.93
CA TYR A 118 -2.68 11.72 11.67
C TYR A 118 -2.43 12.02 10.20
N VAL A 119 -3.44 12.53 9.50
CA VAL A 119 -3.35 12.89 8.09
C VAL A 119 -3.21 14.41 7.97
N SER A 120 -2.10 14.86 7.39
CA SER A 120 -1.82 16.28 7.16
C SER A 120 -2.26 16.73 5.76
N GLU A 121 -2.19 15.82 4.78
CA GLU A 121 -2.50 16.09 3.38
C GLU A 121 -3.01 14.82 2.69
N VAL A 122 -3.90 15.01 1.75
CA VAL A 122 -4.35 13.99 0.80
C VAL A 122 -3.95 14.43 -0.60
N VAL A 123 -3.33 13.54 -1.35
CA VAL A 123 -2.91 13.76 -2.73
C VAL A 123 -3.63 12.76 -3.62
N CYS A 124 -4.36 13.20 -4.63
CA CYS A 124 -4.91 12.34 -5.67
C CYS A 124 -4.14 12.59 -6.97
N ASP A 125 -3.63 11.53 -7.59
CA ASP A 125 -2.81 11.64 -8.80
C ASP A 125 -3.10 10.46 -9.74
N PRO A 126 -3.45 10.70 -11.01
CA PRO A 126 -3.71 9.62 -11.97
C PRO A 126 -2.46 8.78 -12.31
N THR A 127 -1.26 9.24 -11.95
CA THR A 127 0.00 8.48 -12.12
C THR A 127 0.26 7.48 -11.00
N PHE A 128 -0.49 7.54 -9.89
CA PHE A 128 -0.38 6.56 -8.83
C PHE A 128 -0.84 5.18 -9.29
N VAL A 129 -0.01 4.18 -8.99
CA VAL A 129 -0.25 2.78 -9.34
C VAL A 129 -0.42 1.96 -8.08
N LYS A 130 -1.21 0.89 -8.18
CA LYS A 130 -1.31 -0.11 -7.13
C LYS A 130 0.04 -0.80 -6.95
N ILE A 131 0.44 -1.05 -5.71
CA ILE A 131 1.62 -1.87 -5.43
C ILE A 131 1.39 -3.32 -5.92
N ASP A 132 2.38 -3.88 -6.61
CA ASP A 132 2.39 -5.28 -7.02
C ASP A 132 2.42 -6.16 -5.75
N PRO A 133 1.49 -7.11 -5.58
CA PRO A 133 1.54 -8.07 -4.47
C PRO A 133 2.85 -8.86 -4.37
N ASN A 134 3.63 -8.95 -5.45
CA ASN A 134 4.94 -9.61 -5.48
C ASN A 134 6.12 -8.62 -5.37
N SER A 135 5.84 -7.35 -5.05
CA SER A 135 6.88 -6.33 -4.86
C SER A 135 7.83 -6.71 -3.73
N ASP A 136 9.10 -6.35 -3.88
CA ASP A 136 10.11 -6.45 -2.83
C ASP A 136 9.75 -5.65 -1.58
N GLU A 137 8.93 -4.59 -1.73
CA GLU A 137 8.44 -3.80 -0.60
C GLU A 137 7.55 -4.61 0.37
N LEU A 138 6.95 -5.71 -0.08
CA LEU A 138 6.05 -6.57 0.71
C LEU A 138 6.68 -7.90 1.11
N SER A 139 7.94 -8.15 0.73
CA SER A 139 8.58 -9.45 0.92
C SER A 139 9.87 -9.37 1.71
N LEU A 140 10.38 -10.54 2.05
CA LEU A 140 11.68 -10.73 2.70
C LEU A 140 12.66 -11.23 1.65
N ARG A 141 13.87 -10.68 1.65
CA ARG A 141 14.93 -11.11 0.75
C ARG A 141 16.13 -11.55 1.55
N VAL A 142 16.50 -12.82 1.41
CA VAL A 142 17.71 -13.38 2.02
C VAL A 142 18.79 -13.46 0.95
N ILE A 143 19.91 -12.79 1.19
CA ILE A 143 21.05 -12.67 0.30
C ILE A 143 22.19 -13.47 0.92
N LEU A 144 22.69 -14.46 0.20
CA LEU A 144 23.83 -15.28 0.60
C LEU A 144 25.00 -15.00 -0.34
N GLN A 145 26.19 -14.81 0.20
CA GLN A 145 27.38 -14.51 -0.59
C GLN A 145 28.62 -15.23 -0.08
N SER A 146 29.49 -15.59 -1.01
CA SER A 146 30.85 -16.06 -0.78
C SER A 146 31.78 -15.32 -1.74
N LEU A 147 32.71 -14.54 -1.20
CA LEU A 147 33.67 -13.79 -2.01
C LEU A 147 34.80 -14.71 -2.51
N SER A 148 35.14 -15.75 -1.74
CA SER A 148 36.19 -16.70 -2.12
C SER A 148 35.82 -17.56 -3.33
N THR A 149 34.54 -17.84 -3.51
CA THR A 149 34.03 -18.69 -4.61
C THR A 149 33.20 -17.92 -5.64
N ASP A 150 33.12 -16.59 -5.52
CA ASP A 150 32.27 -15.71 -6.36
C ASP A 150 30.83 -16.25 -6.49
N THR A 151 30.30 -16.79 -5.39
CA THR A 151 29.00 -17.46 -5.36
C THR A 151 28.00 -16.59 -4.61
N GLY A 152 26.85 -16.34 -5.23
CA GLY A 152 25.76 -15.57 -4.64
C GLY A 152 24.42 -16.28 -4.80
N SER A 153 23.51 -16.04 -3.86
CA SER A 153 22.11 -16.42 -3.97
C SER A 153 21.22 -15.32 -3.38
N GLN A 154 20.06 -15.12 -4.00
CA GLN A 154 19.01 -14.27 -3.45
C GLN A 154 17.70 -15.02 -3.49
N THR A 155 17.11 -15.22 -2.32
CA THR A 155 15.83 -15.90 -2.17
C THR A 155 14.81 -14.95 -1.61
N VAL A 156 13.68 -14.82 -2.30
CA VAL A 156 12.53 -14.05 -1.84
C VAL A 156 11.59 -14.98 -1.07
N LEU A 157 11.15 -14.55 0.11
CA LEU A 157 10.18 -15.24 0.95
C LEU A 157 9.01 -14.30 1.24
N PRO A 158 7.77 -14.82 1.33
CA PRO A 158 6.63 -14.02 1.75
C PRO A 158 6.79 -13.57 3.21
N ALA A 159 6.30 -12.38 3.53
CA ALA A 159 6.25 -11.86 4.89
C ALA A 159 4.89 -12.13 5.56
N GLY A 160 4.85 -11.99 6.89
CA GLY A 160 3.62 -12.08 7.70
C GLY A 160 3.28 -13.48 8.24
N SER A 161 4.00 -14.51 7.78
CA SER A 161 3.88 -15.87 8.30
C SER A 161 5.24 -16.59 8.30
N SER A 162 5.29 -17.79 8.89
CA SER A 162 6.45 -18.66 8.77
C SER A 162 6.59 -19.12 7.32
N ALA A 163 7.74 -18.83 6.72
CA ALA A 163 8.08 -19.23 5.37
C ALA A 163 9.37 -20.05 5.36
N THR A 164 9.44 -21.02 4.45
CA THR A 164 10.63 -21.85 4.26
C THR A 164 10.93 -22.00 2.78
N SER A 165 12.19 -21.82 2.40
CA SER A 165 12.66 -21.98 1.03
C SER A 165 14.08 -22.51 1.00
N THR A 166 14.48 -23.12 -0.13
CA THR A 166 15.89 -23.36 -0.42
C THR A 166 16.54 -22.09 -0.99
N PRO A 167 17.87 -21.93 -0.90
CA PRO A 167 18.57 -20.91 -1.68
C PRO A 167 18.31 -21.07 -3.17
N ALA A 168 18.21 -19.94 -3.88
CA ALA A 168 18.11 -19.94 -5.33
C ALA A 168 19.48 -20.23 -5.97
N GLY A 169 19.54 -21.14 -6.94
CA GLY A 169 20.74 -21.41 -7.75
C GLY A 169 21.71 -22.43 -7.15
N SER A 170 22.41 -22.10 -6.08
CA SER A 170 23.42 -22.97 -5.42
C SER A 170 23.13 -23.13 -3.94
N PHE A 171 23.66 -24.18 -3.31
CA PHE A 171 23.62 -24.36 -1.85
C PHE A 171 24.86 -23.78 -1.15
N GLY A 172 25.86 -23.28 -1.88
CA GLY A 172 27.07 -22.66 -1.32
C GLY A 172 28.36 -23.42 -1.66
N PRO A 173 29.41 -23.31 -0.81
CA PRO A 173 29.40 -22.69 0.52
C PRO A 173 29.22 -21.17 0.49
N TYR A 174 28.63 -20.62 1.55
CA TYR A 174 28.44 -19.19 1.76
C TYR A 174 29.23 -18.70 2.98
N GLU A 175 29.72 -17.46 2.91
CA GLU A 175 30.49 -16.81 3.97
C GLU A 175 29.63 -15.79 4.74
N THR A 176 28.63 -15.22 4.07
CA THR A 176 27.77 -14.18 4.64
C THR A 176 26.31 -14.42 4.31
N VAL A 177 25.45 -13.89 5.18
CA VAL A 177 24.00 -13.85 5.00
C VAL A 177 23.45 -12.50 5.41
N GLU A 178 22.64 -11.91 4.55
CA GLU A 178 21.91 -10.68 4.81
C GLU A 178 20.41 -10.94 4.67
N LEU A 179 19.62 -10.35 5.56
CA LEU A 179 18.19 -10.22 5.40
C LEU A 179 17.92 -8.78 5.01
N SER A 180 17.12 -8.57 3.97
CA SER A 180 16.49 -7.30 3.65
C SER A 180 14.99 -7.45 3.83
N VAL A 181 14.38 -6.54 4.57
CA VAL A 181 12.95 -6.53 4.85
C VAL A 181 12.30 -5.41 4.04
N GLY A 182 11.28 -5.74 3.23
CA GLY A 182 10.54 -4.75 2.47
C GLY A 182 9.95 -3.65 3.36
N SER A 183 9.97 -2.41 2.89
CA SER A 183 9.51 -1.22 3.62
C SER A 183 8.03 -1.29 4.05
N LEU A 184 7.22 -2.10 3.37
CA LEU A 184 5.81 -2.30 3.65
C LEU A 184 5.53 -3.63 4.34
N VAL A 185 6.53 -4.37 4.80
CA VAL A 185 6.34 -5.48 5.74
C VAL A 185 5.91 -4.91 7.09
N GLU A 186 4.86 -5.49 7.70
CA GLU A 186 4.32 -4.99 8.97
C GLU A 186 5.34 -5.07 10.12
N LYS A 187 6.10 -6.18 10.17
CA LYS A 187 7.12 -6.43 11.18
C LYS A 187 8.52 -6.20 10.58
N GLN A 188 9.13 -5.06 10.90
CA GLN A 188 10.46 -4.67 10.39
C GLN A 188 11.61 -5.39 11.11
N ASP A 189 11.41 -5.86 12.33
CA ASP A 189 12.38 -6.66 13.10
C ASP A 189 12.29 -8.17 12.81
N TYR A 190 11.92 -8.55 11.58
CA TYR A 190 11.84 -9.95 11.16
C TYR A 190 13.18 -10.66 11.38
N ARG A 191 13.11 -11.95 11.73
CA ARG A 191 14.29 -12.80 11.86
C ARG A 191 14.15 -14.05 11.01
N CYS A 192 15.28 -14.50 10.50
CA CYS A 192 15.40 -15.75 9.78
C CYS A 192 16.51 -16.60 10.41
N LYS A 193 16.52 -17.89 10.08
CA LYS A 193 17.64 -18.80 10.32
C LYS A 193 17.95 -19.55 9.04
N ILE A 194 19.20 -19.93 8.89
CA ILE A 194 19.68 -20.78 7.82
C ILE A 194 20.08 -22.13 8.42
N LEU A 195 19.71 -23.21 7.72
CA LEU A 195 19.93 -24.58 8.16
C LEU A 195 20.84 -25.31 7.18
N ASP A 196 21.66 -26.21 7.70
CA ASP A 196 22.46 -27.15 6.92
C ASP A 196 21.63 -28.31 6.34
N MET A 197 22.29 -29.26 5.67
CA MET A 197 21.66 -30.45 5.09
C MET A 197 20.97 -31.35 6.12
N ALA A 198 21.47 -31.36 7.37
CA ALA A 198 20.88 -32.12 8.47
C ALA A 198 19.72 -31.38 9.16
N GLY A 199 19.43 -30.15 8.75
CA GLY A 199 18.43 -29.28 9.36
C GLY A 199 18.91 -28.60 10.64
N ALA A 200 20.20 -28.66 10.95
CA ALA A 200 20.77 -27.95 12.09
C ALA A 200 20.98 -26.46 11.74
N PRO A 201 20.67 -25.53 12.66
CA PRO A 201 20.86 -24.12 12.40
C PRO A 201 22.34 -23.75 12.36
N LEU A 202 22.72 -22.96 11.36
CA LEU A 202 24.06 -22.41 11.24
C LEU A 202 24.22 -21.17 12.12
N ILE A 203 25.42 -21.01 12.66
CA ILE A 203 25.76 -19.91 13.56
C ILE A 203 26.25 -18.72 12.73
N VAL A 204 25.70 -17.55 13.05
CA VAL A 204 25.98 -16.29 12.39
C VAL A 204 26.52 -15.27 13.39
N LEU A 205 27.43 -14.43 12.91
CA LEU A 205 28.20 -13.47 13.67
C LEU A 205 27.99 -12.06 13.13
N ARG A 206 27.80 -11.09 14.02
CA ARG A 206 27.80 -9.66 13.67
C ARG A 206 28.37 -8.84 14.82
N GLY A 207 29.63 -8.42 14.67
CA GLY A 207 30.40 -7.87 15.78
C GLY A 207 30.58 -8.91 16.89
N GLU A 208 30.23 -8.54 18.12
CA GLU A 208 30.27 -9.45 19.28
C GLU A 208 29.04 -10.38 19.39
N ASN A 209 28.05 -10.22 18.50
CA ASN A 209 26.85 -11.05 18.53
C ASN A 209 27.10 -12.38 17.83
N ARG A 210 26.72 -13.47 18.50
CA ARG A 210 26.73 -14.84 18.02
C ARG A 210 25.35 -15.44 18.22
N ASP A 211 24.70 -15.87 17.15
CA ASP A 211 23.28 -16.27 17.16
C ASP A 211 23.04 -17.35 16.09
N ILE A 212 21.88 -18.02 16.14
CA ILE A 212 21.37 -18.93 15.11
C ILE A 212 20.22 -18.33 14.31
N THR A 213 19.82 -17.11 14.67
CA THR A 213 18.87 -16.27 13.96
C THR A 213 19.52 -14.96 13.59
N PHE A 214 19.11 -14.38 12.47
CA PHE A 214 19.58 -13.08 12.00
C PHE A 214 18.41 -12.19 11.59
N SER A 215 18.57 -10.89 11.80
CA SER A 215 17.70 -9.83 11.27
C SER A 215 18.52 -8.87 10.43
N ASP A 216 17.86 -8.06 9.60
CA ASP A 216 18.49 -6.91 8.96
C ASP A 216 18.98 -5.92 10.04
N ALA A 217 18.01 -5.31 10.75
CA ALA A 217 18.22 -4.25 11.74
C ALA A 217 19.08 -3.09 11.22
N ASP A 218 19.02 -2.83 9.91
CA ASP A 218 19.77 -1.79 9.19
C ASP A 218 21.29 -1.84 9.44
N LYS A 219 21.83 -3.05 9.64
CA LYS A 219 23.24 -3.28 10.00
C LYS A 219 23.99 -4.14 8.97
N GLY A 220 23.36 -4.46 7.83
CA GLY A 220 23.97 -5.20 6.72
C GLY A 220 24.20 -6.68 7.01
N ALA A 221 25.08 -7.34 6.25
CA ALA A 221 25.29 -8.78 6.36
C ALA A 221 25.79 -9.28 7.75
N TRP A 222 25.41 -10.51 8.08
CA TRP A 222 26.06 -11.35 9.08
C TRP A 222 27.12 -12.23 8.42
N THR A 223 28.16 -12.61 9.16
CA THR A 223 29.16 -13.59 8.74
C THR A 223 28.81 -14.96 9.31
N LEU A 224 28.86 -16.02 8.52
CA LEU A 224 28.73 -17.38 9.07
C LEU A 224 29.99 -17.71 9.88
N GLU A 225 29.82 -18.31 11.07
CA GLU A 225 30.95 -18.69 11.93
C GLU A 225 31.94 -19.62 11.19
N THR A 226 31.42 -20.45 10.31
CA THR A 226 32.21 -21.25 9.37
C THR A 226 31.52 -21.20 8.01
N PRO A 227 32.23 -20.93 6.89
CA PRO A 227 31.64 -20.99 5.57
C PRO A 227 30.95 -22.35 5.34
N SER A 228 29.66 -22.33 5.01
CA SER A 228 28.82 -23.53 5.04
C SER A 228 27.82 -23.57 3.89
N GLU A 229 27.40 -24.78 3.53
CA GLU A 229 26.26 -24.97 2.64
C GLU A 229 24.95 -24.67 3.39
N VAL A 230 24.08 -23.90 2.75
CA VAL A 230 22.74 -23.58 3.27
C VAL A 230 21.74 -24.41 2.48
N HIS A 231 21.03 -25.31 3.14
CA HIS A 231 19.99 -26.13 2.50
C HIS A 231 18.59 -25.56 2.68
N SER A 232 18.36 -24.82 3.77
CA SER A 232 17.05 -24.25 4.07
C SER A 232 17.17 -22.87 4.71
N ILE A 233 16.29 -21.97 4.28
CA ILE A 233 16.10 -20.64 4.83
C ILE A 233 14.71 -20.64 5.46
N VAL A 234 14.63 -20.35 6.75
CA VAL A 234 13.37 -20.27 7.50
C VAL A 234 13.22 -18.88 8.08
N CYS A 235 12.17 -18.16 7.70
CA CYS A 235 11.84 -16.85 8.23
C CYS A 235 10.51 -16.93 8.97
N ASP A 236 10.47 -16.49 10.22
CA ASP A 236 9.28 -16.60 11.06
C ASP A 236 9.14 -15.33 11.91
N PRO A 237 7.97 -14.68 11.94
CA PRO A 237 7.78 -13.45 12.69
C PRO A 237 7.87 -13.67 14.21
N SER A 238 7.75 -14.90 14.70
CA SER A 238 7.90 -15.26 16.11
C SER A 238 9.35 -15.46 16.56
N PHE A 239 10.31 -15.53 15.63
CA PHE A 239 11.71 -15.69 16.00
C PHE A 239 12.23 -14.47 16.77
N VAL A 240 12.96 -14.78 17.83
CA VAL A 240 13.66 -13.82 18.71
C VAL A 240 15.15 -14.12 18.65
N ALA A 241 15.99 -13.18 19.09
CA ALA A 241 17.43 -13.40 19.20
C ALA A 241 17.71 -14.59 20.14
N GLN A 242 18.51 -15.54 19.68
CA GLN A 242 18.93 -16.73 20.42
C GLN A 242 20.43 -16.67 20.63
N LYS A 243 20.85 -15.69 21.42
CA LYS A 243 22.27 -15.47 21.73
C LYS A 243 22.88 -16.74 22.34
N LEU A 244 23.95 -17.22 21.71
CA LEU A 244 24.73 -18.37 22.16
C LEU A 244 25.92 -17.96 23.03
#